data_AF-A0A094F3W4-F1
#
_entry.id   AF-A0A094F3W4-F1
#
_cell.length_a   1.000
_cell.length_b   1.000
_cell.length_c   1.000
_cell.angle_alpha   90.00
_cell.angle_beta   90.00
_cell.angle_gamma   90.00
#
_symmetry.space_group_name_H-M   'P 1'
#
loop_
_entity.id
_entity.type
_entity.pdbx_description
1 polymer ?
#
loop_
_entity_poly.entity_id
_entity_poly.type
_entity_poly.pdbx_seq_one_letter_code
_entity_poly.pdbx_strand_id
1 'polypeptide(L)' 'MAGKQKADAKKSTNKYTQRVEKRRKDISEPKRKIDNAKRVDTAATAYAIKKLCSTQQFKDLTPTEQDERV' A
#
# COMPACT_ATOMS: atom_id res chain seq x y z
N MET A 1 0.74 1.58 -13.55
CA MET A 1 -0.40 2.50 -13.58
C MET A 1 -0.02 3.83 -12.92
N ALA A 2 0.46 4.82 -13.68
CA ALA A 2 0.63 6.18 -13.15
C ALA A 2 -0.75 6.84 -13.09
N GLY A 3 -1.31 7.04 -11.89
CA GLY A 3 -2.61 7.67 -11.75
C GLY A 3 -2.61 9.08 -12.34
N LYS A 4 -3.53 9.36 -13.28
CA LYS A 4 -3.67 10.69 -13.89
C LYS A 4 -3.87 11.74 -12.80
N GLN A 5 -3.04 12.79 -12.83
CA GLN A 5 -3.17 13.92 -11.92
C GLN A 5 -4.46 14.68 -12.25
N LYS A 6 -5.28 14.96 -11.22
CA LYS A 6 -6.49 15.77 -11.37
C LYS A 6 -6.09 17.21 -11.71
N ALA A 7 -6.83 17.85 -12.62
CA ALA A 7 -6.70 19.28 -12.92
C ALA A 7 -6.90 20.11 -11.65
N ASP A 8 -6.28 21.30 -11.56
CA ASP A 8 -6.27 22.11 -10.33
C ASP A 8 -7.69 22.43 -9.82
N ALA A 9 -8.65 22.64 -10.72
CA ALA A 9 -10.06 22.86 -10.38
C ALA A 9 -10.80 21.63 -9.79
N LYS A 10 -10.24 20.43 -9.92
CA LYS A 10 -10.82 19.17 -9.41
C LYS A 10 -10.07 18.64 -8.19
N LYS A 11 -9.21 19.46 -7.58
CA LYS A 11 -8.46 19.07 -6.39
C LYS A 11 -9.35 19.08 -5.16
N SER A 12 -9.10 18.11 -4.29
CA SER A 12 -9.82 17.99 -3.03
C SER A 12 -9.44 19.13 -2.08
N THR A 13 -10.42 19.73 -1.41
CA THR A 13 -10.26 20.66 -0.29
C THR A 13 -9.90 19.97 1.02
N ASN A 14 -9.95 18.63 1.07
CA ASN A 14 -9.58 17.87 2.25
C ASN A 14 -8.07 17.99 2.54
N LYS A 15 -7.73 18.43 3.75
CA LYS A 15 -6.35 18.66 4.23
C LYS A 15 -5.44 17.43 4.06
N TYR A 16 -5.96 16.23 4.28
CA TYR A 16 -5.19 14.99 4.11
C TYR A 16 -4.86 14.73 2.63
N THR A 17 -5.83 14.95 1.74
CA THR A 17 -5.64 14.77 0.29
C THR A 17 -4.64 15.78 -0.26
N GLN A 18 -4.72 17.05 0.17
CA GLN A 18 -3.77 18.09 -0.23
C GLN A 18 -2.33 17.80 0.22
N ARG A 19 -2.17 17.28 1.44
CA ARG A 19 -0.84 16.92 1.97
C ARG A 19 -0.19 15.79 1.17
N VAL A 20 -0.99 14.81 0.75
CA VAL A 20 -0.55 13.72 -0.13
C VAL A 20 -0.21 14.24 -1.53
N GLU A 21 -1.02 15.14 -2.09
CA GLU A 21 -0.74 15.74 -3.40
C GLU A 21 0.55 16.57 -3.40
N LYS A 22 0.78 17.40 -2.37
CA LYS A 22 2.04 18.15 -2.22
C LYS A 22 3.25 17.22 -2.17
N ARG A 23 3.21 16.19 -1.30
CA ARG A 23 4.26 15.16 -1.25
C ARG A 23 4.51 14.50 -2.59
N ARG A 24 3.46 14.22 -3.37
CA ARG A 24 3.62 13.63 -4.71
C ARG A 24 4.27 14.61 -5.68
N LYS A 25 3.94 15.90 -5.64
CA LYS A 25 4.54 16.93 -6.51
C LYS A 25 6.03 17.13 -6.22
N ASP A 26 6.44 17.04 -4.96
CA ASP A 26 7.81 17.32 -4.53
C ASP A 26 8.76 16.12 -4.67
N ILE A 27 8.24 14.93 -4.98
CA ILE A 27 9.05 13.71 -5.18
C ILE A 27 9.48 13.62 -6.65
N SER A 28 10.80 13.61 -6.87
CA SER A 28 11.41 13.37 -8.19
C SER A 28 11.05 11.98 -8.75
N GLU A 29 11.03 11.83 -10.07
CA GLU A 29 10.69 10.55 -10.71
C GLU A 29 11.46 9.32 -10.20
N PRO A 30 12.77 9.39 -9.93
CA PRO A 30 13.51 8.27 -9.36
C PRO A 30 12.97 7.86 -7.97
N LYS A 31 12.69 8.86 -7.11
CA LYS A 31 12.11 8.62 -5.78
C LYS A 31 10.68 8.08 -5.88
N ARG A 32 9.89 8.51 -6.87
CA ARG A 32 8.55 7.94 -7.14
C ARG A 32 8.63 6.47 -7.55
N LYS A 33 9.59 6.10 -8.40
CA LYS A 33 9.79 4.71 -8.83
C LYS A 33 10.18 3.81 -7.66
N ILE A 34 11.10 4.28 -6.81
CA ILE A 34 11.52 3.55 -5.60
C ILE A 34 10.36 3.41 -4.60
N ASP A 35 9.61 4.48 -4.34
CA ASP A 35 8.44 4.46 -3.43
C ASP A 35 7.34 3.53 -3.97
N ASN A 36 7.09 3.53 -5.27
CA ASN A 36 6.15 2.61 -5.90
C ASN A 36 6.63 1.15 -5.83
N ALA A 37 7.91 0.87 -6.07
CA ALA A 37 8.46 -0.48 -5.96
C ALA A 37 8.28 -1.03 -4.54
N LYS A 38 8.66 -0.24 -3.51
CA LYS A 38 8.44 -0.59 -2.10
C LYS A 38 6.98 -0.90 -1.80
N ARG A 39 6.04 -0.09 -2.33
CA ARG A 39 4.59 -0.32 -2.15
C ARG A 39 4.11 -1.58 -2.84
N VAL A 40 4.65 -1.92 -4.01
CA VAL A 40 4.31 -3.16 -4.72
C VAL A 40 4.76 -4.36 -3.89
N ASP A 41 5.97 -4.32 -3.34
CA ASP A 41 6.49 -5.38 -2.48
C ASP A 41 5.64 -5.55 -1.21
N THR A 42 5.26 -4.43 -0.56
CA THR A 42 4.34 -4.45 0.59
C THR A 42 2.96 -5.00 0.22
N ALA A 43 2.43 -4.65 -0.96
CA ALA A 43 1.13 -5.16 -1.41
C ALA A 43 1.18 -6.66 -1.71
N ALA A 44 2.27 -7.14 -2.32
CA ALA A 44 2.47 -8.55 -2.63
C ALA A 44 2.60 -9.39 -1.36
N THR A 45 3.40 -8.94 -0.39
CA THR A 45 3.52 -9.58 0.93
C THR A 45 2.20 -9.59 1.69
N ALA A 46 1.49 -8.46 1.76
CA ALA A 46 0.18 -8.39 2.41
C ALA A 46 -0.86 -9.33 1.74
N TYR A 47 -0.83 -9.45 0.41
CA TYR A 47 -1.70 -10.37 -0.31
C TYR A 47 -1.36 -11.83 -0.01
N ALA A 48 -0.06 -12.18 0.02
CA ALA A 48 0.40 -13.52 0.36
C ALA A 48 -0.02 -13.92 1.79
N ILE A 49 0.20 -13.03 2.77
CA ILE A 49 -0.25 -13.22 4.16
C ILE A 49 -1.77 -13.41 4.21
N LYS A 50 -2.54 -12.55 3.53
CA LYS A 50 -4.00 -12.68 3.47
C LYS A 50 -4.44 -14.04 2.92
N LYS A 51 -3.75 -14.56 1.90
CA LYS A 51 -4.04 -15.88 1.33
C LYS A 51 -3.69 -16.99 2.31
N LEU A 52 -2.55 -16.91 2.97
CA LEU A 52 -2.15 -17.84 4.02
C LEU A 52 -3.17 -17.89 5.17
N CYS A 53 -3.55 -16.74 5.72
CA CYS A 53 -4.57 -16.64 6.77
C CYS A 53 -5.96 -17.13 6.35
N SER A 54 -6.25 -17.14 5.04
CA SER A 54 -7.54 -17.63 4.54
C SER A 54 -7.64 -19.15 4.44
N THR A 55 -6.51 -19.87 4.51
CA THR A 55 -6.50 -21.34 4.47
C THR A 55 -7.08 -21.94 5.74
N GLN A 56 -7.78 -23.06 5.61
CA GLN A 56 -8.35 -23.77 6.77
C GLN A 56 -7.24 -24.24 7.71
N GLN A 57 -6.14 -24.76 7.15
CA GLN A 57 -4.95 -25.16 7.89
C GLN A 57 -4.37 -24.06 8.78
N PHE A 58 -4.44 -22.78 8.37
CA PHE A 58 -4.00 -21.67 9.22
C PHE A 58 -5.01 -21.33 10.32
N LYS A 59 -6.31 -21.39 10.00
CA LYS A 59 -7.38 -21.13 10.98
C LYS A 59 -7.45 -22.18 12.08
N ASP A 60 -7.04 -23.40 11.77
CA ASP A 60 -7.02 -24.52 12.71
C ASP A 60 -5.80 -24.46 13.67
N LEU A 61 -4.83 -23.58 13.43
CA LEU A 61 -3.68 -23.36 14.32
C LEU A 61 -4.07 -22.62 15.60
N THR A 62 -3.28 -22.82 16.64
CA THR A 62 -3.38 -22.01 17.86
C THR A 62 -2.92 -20.58 17.62
N PRO A 63 -3.40 -19.59 18.41
CA PRO A 63 -3.00 -18.19 18.23
C PRO A 63 -1.47 -17.98 18.24
N THR A 64 -0.76 -18.72 19.09
CA THR A 64 0.70 -18.67 19.18
C THR A 64 1.38 -19.15 17.89
N GLU A 65 0.88 -20.23 17.28
CA GLU A 65 1.41 -20.76 16.01
C GLU A 65 1.03 -19.90 14.80
N GLN A 66 -0.07 -19.14 14.88
CA GLN A 66 -0.45 -18.17 13.86
C GLN A 66 0.52 -16.97 13.85
N ASP A 67 0.90 -16.47 15.03
CA ASP A 67 1.85 -15.36 15.19
C ASP A 67 3.27 -15.74 14.75
N GLU A 68 3.69 -17.00 14.93
CA GLU A 68 5.00 -17.47 14.45
C GLU A 68 5.08 -17.62 12.92
N ARG A 69 3.94 -17.70 12.23
CA ARG A 69 3.86 -17.94 10.78
C ARG A 69 3.64 -16.67 9.94
N VAL A 70 3.40 -15.52 10.58
CA VAL A 70 3.10 -14.22 9.93
C VAL A 70 4.14 -13.19 10.32
#